data_AF-A0A831YRB1-F1
#
_entry.id   AF-A0A831YRB1-F1
#
_cell.length_a   1.000
_cell.length_b   1.000
_cell.length_c   1.000
_cell.angle_alpha   90.00
_cell.angle_beta   90.00
_cell.angle_gamma   90.00
#
_symmetry.space_group_name_H-M   'P 1'
#
loop_
_entity.id
_entity.type
_entity.pdbx_description
1 polymer ?
#
loop_
_entity_poly.entity_id
_entity_poly.type
_entity_poly.pdbx_seq_one_letter_code
_entity_poly.pdbx_strand_id
1 'polypeptide(L)'
;MEEVTNFEVRIRLFNRLPDFRPGMSAMAEIATETHKNVLNVPIQSVTVRERQEVMPELSKKELQQAQQKAKKRSKKTKKYKREDDLVEVVFVVEDGIAHIRPVKLGISDDNYYEVLSGLKEGDEVVTGPFRVLTKVLKDGDRVKVRNAVRKES
;
A
#
# COMPACT_ATOMS: atom_id res chain seq x y z
N MET A 1 -8.70 15.98 12.30
CA MET A 1 -8.72 17.16 11.42
C MET A 1 -7.37 17.13 10.75
N GLU A 2 -7.30 16.66 9.50
CA GLU A 2 -6.04 16.67 8.75
C GLU A 2 -5.69 18.13 8.46
N GLU A 3 -4.49 18.54 8.84
CA GLU A 3 -3.98 19.88 8.54
C GLU A 3 -3.44 19.85 7.11
N VAL A 4 -4.09 20.59 6.20
CA VAL A 4 -3.63 20.71 4.82
C VAL A 4 -2.61 21.84 4.75
N THR A 5 -1.34 21.51 4.53
CA THR A 5 -0.29 22.49 4.24
C THR A 5 -0.29 22.80 2.74
N ASN A 6 -0.42 24.08 2.39
CA ASN A 6 -0.37 24.53 0.99
C ASN A 6 1.03 25.08 0.67
N PHE A 7 1.55 24.74 -0.51
CA PHE A 7 2.83 25.23 -1.02
C PHE A 7 2.62 25.97 -2.34
N GLU A 8 3.23 27.16 -2.49
CA GLU A 8 3.26 27.87 -3.77
C GLU A 8 4.32 27.24 -4.68
N VAL A 9 3.90 26.72 -5.84
CA VAL A 9 4.80 26.13 -6.84
C VAL A 9 4.76 27.01 -8.10
N ARG A 10 5.95 27.37 -8.62
CA ARG A 10 6.07 28.14 -9.87
C ARG A 10 6.67 27.26 -10.96
N ILE A 11 5.90 27.05 -12.03
CA ILE A 11 6.32 26.27 -13.20
C ILE A 11 6.76 27.24 -14.30
N ARG A 12 7.97 27.06 -14.82
CA ARG A 12 8.49 27.83 -15.95
C ARG A 12 8.44 26.99 -17.22
N LEU A 13 7.76 27.48 -18.24
CA LEU A 13 7.82 26.90 -19.58
C LEU A 13 9.05 27.43 -20.30
N PHE A 14 9.91 26.53 -20.79
CA PHE A 14 11.10 26.90 -21.55
C PHE A 14 10.78 27.30 -23.00
N ASN A 15 9.74 26.69 -23.58
CA ASN A 15 9.32 26.93 -24.95
C ASN A 15 7.95 27.61 -24.99
N ARG A 16 7.77 28.52 -25.95
CA ARG A 16 6.45 29.09 -26.22
C ARG A 16 5.59 28.04 -26.91
N LEU A 17 4.49 27.67 -26.26
CA LEU A 17 3.43 26.88 -26.88
C LEU A 17 2.52 27.87 -27.66
N PRO A 18 2.35 27.71 -28.98
CA PRO A 18 1.64 28.69 -29.83
C PRO A 18 0.20 29.01 -29.40
N ASP A 19 -0.46 28.08 -28.71
CA ASP A 19 -1.86 28.21 -28.30
C ASP A 19 -2.04 28.61 -26.82
N PHE A 20 -0.94 28.71 -26.06
CA PHE A 20 -1.00 29.15 -24.67
C PHE A 20 -1.18 30.66 -24.60
N ARG A 21 -2.18 31.12 -23.85
CA ARG A 21 -2.43 32.55 -23.60
C ARG A 21 -2.43 32.83 -22.09
N PRO A 22 -1.92 33.99 -21.65
CA PRO A 22 -2.07 34.42 -20.26
C PRO A 22 -3.54 34.41 -19.82
N GLY A 23 -3.80 33.95 -18.59
CA GLY A 23 -5.15 33.85 -18.03
C GLY A 23 -5.85 32.51 -18.27
N MET A 24 -5.24 31.57 -19.00
CA MET A 24 -5.73 30.19 -19.09
C MET A 24 -5.48 29.42 -17.78
N SER A 25 -6.49 28.69 -17.31
CA SER A 25 -6.31 27.65 -16.30
C SER A 25 -5.71 26.40 -16.95
N ALA A 26 -4.74 25.78 -16.27
CA ALA A 26 -4.12 24.54 -16.72
C ALA A 26 -4.00 23.56 -15.54
N MET A 27 -4.03 22.27 -15.85
CA MET A 27 -3.68 21.20 -14.93
C MET A 27 -2.26 20.76 -15.26
N ALA A 28 -1.41 20.61 -14.23
CA ALA A 28 -0.05 20.14 -14.36
C ALA A 28 0.13 18.89 -13.50
N GLU A 29 0.78 17.88 -14.07
CA GLU A 29 1.20 16.66 -13.37
C GLU A 29 2.71 16.74 -13.12
N ILE A 30 3.16 16.39 -11.92
CA ILE A 30 4.56 16.47 -11.51
C ILE A 30 5.03 15.08 -11.10
N ALA A 31 5.84 14.45 -11.95
CA ALA A 31 6.54 13.22 -11.61
C ALA A 31 7.89 13.56 -10.96
N THR A 32 8.15 13.04 -9.76
CA THR A 32 9.35 13.35 -8.97
C THR A 32 10.46 12.32 -9.12
N GLU A 33 10.11 11.06 -9.36
CA GLU A 33 11.04 9.94 -9.37
C GLU A 33 10.60 8.89 -10.39
N THR A 34 11.55 8.08 -10.90
CA THR A 34 11.25 7.00 -11.84
C THR A 34 12.17 5.82 -11.57
N HIS A 35 11.58 4.69 -11.21
CA HIS A 35 12.28 3.43 -11.05
C HIS A 35 11.99 2.51 -12.25
N LYS A 36 13.04 1.85 -12.77
CA LYS A 36 12.93 0.92 -13.90
C LYS A 36 13.06 -0.52 -13.40
N ASN A 37 12.43 -1.45 -14.12
CA ASN A 37 12.47 -2.89 -13.83
C ASN A 37 11.99 -3.22 -12.41
N VAL A 38 10.83 -2.68 -12.04
CA VAL A 38 10.22 -2.88 -10.72
C VAL A 38 9.10 -3.91 -10.77
N LEU A 39 8.93 -4.66 -9.68
CA LEU A 39 7.72 -5.44 -9.47
C LEU A 39 6.62 -4.49 -9.04
N ASN A 40 5.48 -4.51 -9.72
CA ASN A 40 4.35 -3.66 -9.39
C ASN A 40 3.07 -4.46 -9.17
N VAL A 41 2.15 -3.87 -8.41
CA VAL A 41 0.80 -4.40 -8.21
C VAL A 41 -0.21 -3.27 -8.35
N PRO A 42 -1.42 -3.54 -8.86
CA PRO A 42 -2.48 -2.53 -8.90
C PRO A 42 -2.80 -2.03 -7.49
N ILE A 43 -3.07 -0.73 -7.35
CA ILE A 43 -3.46 -0.09 -6.07
C ILE A 43 -4.64 -0.82 -5.42
N GLN A 44 -5.56 -1.33 -6.24
CA GLN A 44 -6.74 -2.08 -5.82
C GLN A 44 -6.45 -3.47 -5.23
N SER A 45 -5.19 -3.89 -5.14
CA SER A 45 -4.77 -5.17 -4.55
C SER A 45 -4.21 -5.02 -3.14
N VAL A 46 -3.86 -3.80 -2.75
CA VAL A 46 -3.24 -3.49 -1.47
C VAL A 46 -4.31 -3.12 -0.46
N THR A 47 -4.16 -3.64 0.76
CA THR A 47 -4.96 -3.20 1.91
C THR A 47 -4.07 -3.12 3.15
N VAL A 48 -4.62 -2.53 4.21
CA VAL A 48 -3.93 -2.36 5.49
C VAL A 48 -4.67 -3.20 6.54
N ARG A 49 -3.94 -4.07 7.23
CA ARG A 49 -4.45 -4.96 8.27
C ARG A 49 -3.68 -4.79 9.56
N GLU A 50 -4.24 -5.31 10.65
CA GLU A 50 -3.54 -5.27 11.94
C GLU A 50 -2.39 -6.27 11.93
N ARG A 51 -1.20 -5.82 12.34
CA ARG A 51 0.00 -6.65 12.45
C ARG A 51 -0.26 -7.92 13.27
N GLN A 52 -1.08 -7.81 14.31
CA GLN A 52 -1.40 -8.92 15.20
C GLN A 52 -2.26 -10.01 14.53
N GLU A 53 -3.07 -9.65 13.53
CA GLU A 53 -3.86 -10.56 12.69
C GLU A 53 -2.96 -11.29 11.67
N VAL A 54 -2.02 -10.55 11.08
CA VAL A 54 -1.17 -11.04 9.97
C VAL A 54 0.05 -11.82 10.46
N MET A 55 0.67 -11.37 11.56
CA MET A 55 1.94 -11.89 12.09
C MET A 55 1.87 -12.11 13.61
N PRO A 56 1.03 -13.03 14.12
CA PRO A 56 0.80 -13.21 15.55
C PRO A 56 2.04 -13.63 16.33
N GLU A 57 2.94 -14.41 15.72
CA GLU A 57 4.17 -14.89 16.37
C GLU A 57 5.23 -13.79 16.56
N LEU A 58 5.36 -12.89 15.59
CA LEU A 58 6.25 -11.73 15.70
C LEU A 58 5.74 -10.74 16.74
N SER A 59 4.43 -10.45 16.73
CA SER A 59 3.82 -9.60 17.77
C SER A 59 3.97 -10.19 19.17
N LYS A 60 3.86 -11.50 19.37
CA LYS A 60 4.10 -12.13 20.68
C LYS A 60 5.55 -11.97 21.15
N LYS A 61 6.53 -12.13 20.26
CA LYS A 61 7.97 -11.95 20.58
C LYS A 61 8.30 -10.50 20.90
N GLU A 62 7.77 -9.54 20.15
CA GLU A 62 7.93 -8.10 20.39
C GLU A 62 7.26 -7.68 21.70
N LEU A 63 6.06 -8.19 21.99
CA LEU A 63 5.37 -7.97 23.27
C LEU A 63 6.16 -8.56 24.44
N GLN A 64 6.77 -9.74 24.29
CA GLN A 64 7.63 -10.33 25.32
C GLN A 64 8.91 -9.50 25.54
N GLN A 65 9.54 -9.01 24.48
CA GLN A 65 10.72 -8.13 24.58
C GLN A 65 10.38 -6.75 25.16
N ALA A 66 9.23 -6.19 24.81
CA ALA A 66 8.72 -4.94 25.36
C ALA A 66 8.33 -5.10 26.84
N GLN A 67 7.74 -6.22 27.25
CA GLN A 67 7.44 -6.55 28.65
C GLN A 67 8.71 -6.73 29.50
N GLN A 68 9.77 -7.31 28.94
CA GLN A 68 11.08 -7.37 29.61
C GLN A 68 11.69 -5.98 29.82
N LYS A 69 11.55 -5.05 28.86
CA LYS A 69 11.98 -3.64 29.00
C LYS A 69 11.06 -2.80 29.88
N ALA A 70 9.77 -3.14 30.00
CA ALA A 70 8.77 -2.37 30.74
C ALA A 70 8.72 -2.65 32.25
N LYS A 71 9.47 -3.64 32.79
CA LYS A 71 9.59 -3.87 34.24
C LYS A 71 10.18 -2.69 35.04
N LYS A 72 10.57 -1.57 34.40
CA LYS A 72 11.08 -0.35 35.06
C LYS A 72 10.20 0.90 34.98
N ARG A 73 9.01 0.88 34.37
CA ARG A 73 8.14 2.07 34.42
C ARG A 73 6.66 1.70 34.38
N SER A 74 5.96 2.15 35.39
CA SER A 74 4.55 1.89 35.62
C SER A 74 3.64 2.78 34.76
N LYS A 75 2.42 2.26 34.59
CA LYS A 75 1.14 2.92 34.27
C LYS A 75 0.73 3.04 32.80
N LYS A 76 -0.26 2.19 32.49
CA LYS A 76 -1.57 2.49 31.89
C LYS A 76 -1.62 3.69 30.93
N THR A 77 -1.86 3.40 29.65
CA THR A 77 -2.42 4.36 28.69
C THR A 77 -3.41 3.64 27.78
N LYS A 78 -4.52 4.33 27.50
CA LYS A 78 -5.66 3.83 26.71
C LYS A 78 -5.22 3.49 25.27
N LYS A 79 -5.78 2.39 24.76
CA LYS A 79 -5.41 1.71 23.51
C LYS A 79 -5.95 2.45 22.29
N TYR A 80 -5.33 3.56 21.90
CA TYR A 80 -5.40 4.00 20.50
C TYR A 80 -4.45 3.11 19.71
N LYS A 81 -4.94 2.49 18.63
CA LYS A 81 -4.10 1.70 17.70
C LYS A 81 -2.98 2.62 17.21
N ARG A 82 -1.72 2.21 17.41
CA ARG A 82 -0.59 2.97 16.87
C ARG A 82 -0.54 2.71 15.37
N GLU A 83 -0.09 3.69 14.58
CA GLU A 83 0.19 3.45 13.15
C GLU A 83 1.14 2.26 12.94
N ASP A 84 2.05 2.02 13.89
CA ASP A 84 2.98 0.89 13.90
C ASP A 84 2.29 -0.50 13.96
N ASP A 85 1.04 -0.54 14.47
CA ASP A 85 0.22 -1.75 14.55
C ASP A 85 -0.45 -2.10 13.20
N LEU A 86 -0.36 -1.24 12.20
CA LEU A 86 -0.91 -1.45 10.87
C LEU A 86 0.18 -1.92 9.90
N VAL A 87 -0.15 -2.89 9.04
CA VAL A 87 0.76 -3.44 8.03
C VAL A 87 0.07 -3.50 6.68
N GLU A 88 0.83 -3.16 5.64
CA GLU A 88 0.42 -3.28 4.24
C GLU A 88 0.46 -4.75 3.83
N VAL A 89 -0.61 -5.23 3.21
CA VAL A 89 -0.77 -6.62 2.81
C VAL A 89 -1.43 -6.72 1.44
N VAL A 90 -1.14 -7.83 0.77
CA VAL A 90 -1.82 -8.31 -0.43
C VAL A 90 -2.33 -9.73 -0.17
N PHE A 91 -3.26 -10.19 -1.00
CA PHE A 91 -3.69 -11.58 -0.99
C PHE A 91 -3.12 -12.29 -2.22
N VAL A 92 -2.28 -13.29 -1.99
CA VAL A 92 -1.68 -14.13 -3.04
C VAL A 92 -2.52 -15.40 -3.18
N VAL A 93 -2.81 -15.81 -4.40
CA VAL A 93 -3.57 -17.03 -4.67
C VAL A 93 -2.62 -18.19 -4.89
N GLU A 94 -2.72 -19.22 -4.05
CA GLU A 94 -2.00 -20.49 -4.22
C GLU A 94 -3.06 -21.61 -4.21
N ASP A 95 -3.10 -22.44 -5.26
CA ASP A 95 -4.07 -23.54 -5.41
C ASP A 95 -5.55 -23.15 -5.22
N GLY A 96 -5.91 -21.91 -5.62
CA GLY A 96 -7.28 -21.37 -5.48
C GLY A 96 -7.63 -20.91 -4.06
N ILE A 97 -6.63 -20.79 -3.18
CA ILE A 97 -6.76 -20.30 -1.81
C ILE A 97 -6.01 -18.96 -1.71
N ALA A 98 -6.68 -17.96 -1.14
CA ALA A 98 -6.09 -16.65 -0.91
C ALA A 98 -5.30 -16.64 0.41
N HIS A 99 -4.02 -16.30 0.32
CA HIS A 99 -3.11 -16.17 1.45
C HIS A 99 -2.71 -14.73 1.67
N ILE A 100 -2.84 -14.28 2.91
CA ILE A 100 -2.41 -12.93 3.28
C ILE A 100 -0.88 -12.87 3.29
N ARG A 101 -0.32 -11.90 2.58
CA ARG A 101 1.12 -11.70 2.50
C ARG A 101 1.47 -10.25 2.81
N PRO A 102 2.26 -9.98 3.86
CA PRO A 102 2.74 -8.64 4.14
C PRO A 102 3.74 -8.22 3.06
N VAL A 103 3.61 -6.98 2.62
CA VAL A 103 4.46 -6.39 1.59
C VAL A 103 5.08 -5.09 2.09
N LYS A 104 6.18 -4.72 1.44
CA LYS A 104 6.76 -3.38 1.59
C LYS A 104 6.63 -2.67 0.26
N LEU A 105 5.96 -1.53 0.26
CA LEU A 105 5.74 -0.74 -0.95
C LEU A 105 6.83 0.32 -1.12
N GLY A 106 7.04 0.71 -2.39
CA GLY A 106 7.94 1.78 -2.81
C GLY A 106 7.16 2.98 -3.35
N ILE A 107 7.64 3.58 -4.44
CA ILE A 107 6.92 4.67 -5.10
C ILE A 107 5.61 4.17 -5.74
N SER A 108 4.67 5.08 -5.97
CA SER A 108 3.39 4.79 -6.61
C SER A 108 3.09 5.78 -7.71
N ASP A 109 2.30 5.34 -8.68
CA ASP A 109 1.61 6.21 -9.62
C ASP A 109 0.09 6.18 -9.36
N ASP A 110 -0.73 6.63 -10.31
CA ASP A 110 -2.19 6.65 -10.19
C ASP A 110 -2.86 5.27 -10.20
N ASN A 111 -2.15 4.23 -10.65
CA ASN A 111 -2.72 2.90 -10.91
C ASN A 111 -1.99 1.77 -10.16
N TYR A 112 -0.71 1.93 -9.85
CA TYR A 112 0.17 0.88 -9.35
C TYR A 112 1.04 1.33 -8.17
N TYR A 113 1.36 0.37 -7.31
CA TYR A 113 2.43 0.46 -6.33
C TYR A 113 3.64 -0.34 -6.78
N GLU A 114 4.84 0.20 -6.57
CA GLU A 114 6.07 -0.57 -6.53
C GLU A 114 6.09 -1.48 -5.31
N VAL A 115 6.54 -2.73 -5.48
CA VAL A 115 6.73 -3.69 -4.40
C VAL A 115 8.21 -3.94 -4.19
N LEU A 116 8.72 -3.50 -3.04
CA LEU A 116 10.11 -3.66 -2.63
C LEU A 116 10.40 -5.05 -2.04
N SER A 117 9.42 -5.63 -1.34
CA SER A 117 9.54 -6.97 -0.78
C SER A 117 8.19 -7.60 -0.45
N GLY A 118 8.17 -8.92 -0.33
CA GLY A 118 6.98 -9.67 0.08
C GLY A 118 6.22 -10.28 -1.09
N LEU A 119 6.62 -10.06 -2.33
CA LEU A 119 6.11 -10.77 -3.51
C LEU A 119 7.26 -11.23 -4.41
N LYS A 120 6.95 -12.20 -5.27
CA LYS A 120 7.82 -12.67 -6.34
C LYS A 120 7.15 -12.44 -7.68
N GLU A 121 7.97 -12.35 -8.72
CA GLU A 121 7.48 -12.31 -10.08
C GLU A 121 6.68 -13.58 -10.39
N GLY A 122 5.50 -13.41 -10.98
CA GLY A 122 4.56 -14.51 -11.27
C GLY A 122 3.57 -14.84 -10.16
N ASP A 123 3.68 -14.22 -8.97
CA ASP A 123 2.65 -14.38 -7.93
C ASP A 123 1.29 -13.83 -8.42
N GLU A 124 0.23 -14.63 -8.32
CA GLU A 124 -1.14 -14.18 -8.63
C GLU A 124 -1.72 -13.43 -7.43
N VAL A 125 -2.00 -12.13 -7.61
CA VAL A 125 -2.57 -11.28 -6.56
C VAL A 125 -4.06 -11.01 -6.78
N VAL A 126 -4.83 -10.98 -5.69
CA VAL A 126 -6.26 -10.67 -5.74
C VAL A 126 -6.46 -9.16 -5.89
N THR A 127 -7.17 -8.77 -6.95
CA THR A 127 -7.64 -7.39 -7.17
C THR A 127 -9.13 -7.28 -6.87
N GLY A 128 -9.58 -6.13 -6.33
CA GLY A 128 -11.02 -5.92 -6.14
C GLY A 128 -11.40 -4.68 -5.33
N PRO A 129 -12.70 -4.52 -5.02
CA PRO A 129 -13.16 -3.40 -4.22
C PRO A 129 -12.50 -3.40 -2.84
N PHE A 130 -12.03 -2.24 -2.39
CA PHE A 130 -11.35 -2.06 -1.10
C PHE A 130 -12.08 -2.73 0.07
N ARG A 131 -13.41 -2.61 0.13
CA ARG A 131 -14.23 -3.22 1.19
C ARG A 131 -14.06 -4.75 1.28
N VAL A 132 -13.89 -5.42 0.14
CA VAL A 132 -13.74 -6.89 0.09
C VAL A 132 -12.39 -7.26 0.70
N LEU A 133 -11.31 -6.64 0.23
CA LEU A 133 -9.94 -6.90 0.71
C LEU A 133 -9.74 -6.52 2.18
N THR A 134 -10.42 -5.49 2.68
CA THR A 134 -10.22 -4.99 4.05
C THR A 134 -11.13 -5.66 5.09
N LYS A 135 -12.30 -6.22 4.70
CA LYS A 135 -13.29 -6.70 5.68
C LYS A 135 -13.85 -8.09 5.42
N VAL A 136 -13.85 -8.55 4.17
CA VAL A 136 -14.56 -9.77 3.78
C VAL A 136 -13.60 -10.92 3.57
N LEU A 137 -12.58 -10.70 2.74
CA LEU A 137 -11.56 -11.69 2.43
C LEU A 137 -10.65 -11.90 3.64
N LYS A 138 -10.44 -13.16 3.99
CA LYS A 138 -9.57 -13.62 5.07
C LYS A 138 -8.50 -14.55 4.52
N ASP A 139 -7.46 -14.75 5.33
CA ASP A 139 -6.44 -15.75 5.06
C ASP A 139 -7.07 -17.15 5.02
N GLY A 140 -6.74 -17.92 3.98
CA GLY A 140 -7.26 -19.28 3.76
C GLY A 140 -8.61 -19.34 3.05
N ASP A 141 -9.20 -18.21 2.64
CA ASP A 141 -10.45 -18.21 1.91
C ASP A 141 -10.27 -18.77 0.49
N ARG A 142 -11.23 -19.61 0.06
CA ARG A 142 -11.27 -20.08 -1.33
C ARG A 142 -11.71 -18.98 -2.27
N VAL A 143 -10.96 -18.79 -3.34
CA VAL A 143 -11.24 -17.81 -4.38
C VAL A 143 -11.35 -18.49 -5.74
N LYS A 144 -12.16 -17.90 -6.62
CA LYS A 144 -12.21 -18.29 -8.02
C LYS A 144 -11.44 -17.26 -8.82
N VAL A 145 -10.34 -17.71 -9.42
CA VAL A 145 -9.53 -16.88 -10.31
C VAL A 145 -10.37 -16.53 -11.54
N ARG A 146 -10.62 -15.24 -11.73
CA ARG A 146 -11.16 -14.67 -12.97
C ARG A 146 -10.11 -13.74 -13.53
N ASN A 147 -9.29 -14.25 -14.45
CA ASN A 147 -8.24 -13.45 -15.07
C ASN A 147 -8.88 -12.39 -15.97
N ALA A 148 -8.93 -11.15 -15.48
CA ALA A 148 -9.13 -9.97 -16.30
C ALA A 148 -7.79 -9.63 -16.97
N VAL A 149 -7.37 -10.44 -17.94
CA VAL A 149 -6.15 -10.17 -18.69
C VAL A 149 -6.40 -8.96 -19.58
N ARG A 150 -5.97 -7.76 -19.16
CA ARG A 150 -5.58 -6.74 -20.14
C ARG A 150 -4.19 -7.12 -20.63
N LYS A 151 -4.15 -7.80 -21.78
CA LYS A 151 -2.95 -7.86 -22.61
C LYS A 151 -2.72 -6.44 -23.13
N GLU A 152 -1.66 -5.80 -22.71
CA GLU A 152 -1.05 -4.75 -23.54
C GLU A 152 0.18 -5.35 -24.22
N SER A 153 0.26 -5.04 -25.52
CA SER A 153 1.24 -5.54 -26.50
C SER A 153 2.40 -4.55 -26.61
#